data_AF-A0A955A9H2-F1
#
_entry.id   AF-A0A955A9H2-F1
#
_cell.length_a   1.000
_cell.length_b   1.000
_cell.length_c   1.000
_cell.angle_alpha   90.00
_cell.angle_beta   90.00
_cell.angle_gamma   90.00
#
_symmetry.space_group_name_H-M   'P 1'
#
loop_
_entity.id
_entity.type
_entity.pdbx_description
1 polymer ?
#
loop_
_entity_poly.entity_id
_entity_poly.type
_entity_poly.pdbx_seq_one_letter_code
_entity_poly.pdbx_strand_id
1 'polypeptide(L)'
;MTLDTSSTGSSVVIAATFTAEPIALPLWSWWRWLESPASLRFAPYHQVFQQLLDPHSLLSTNRAGTNILLVRIEDWCQAEQFAEASRRGEEFIKAVEQFITVAGVSGDSIGQLLVCFCPSSATQDSSTRVSLASIESELIASLTKLPRVIPIASCEAT
;
A
#
# COMPACT_ATOMS: atom_id res chain seq x y z
N MET A 1 -40.29 -8.32 -4.96
CA MET A 1 -39.55 -9.47 -5.52
C MET A 1 -38.10 -9.07 -5.54
N THR A 2 -37.34 -9.71 -4.66
CA THR A 2 -35.98 -9.39 -4.25
C THR A 2 -35.01 -9.44 -5.42
N LEU A 3 -34.39 -8.31 -5.75
CA LEU A 3 -33.14 -8.33 -6.49
C LEU A 3 -32.11 -8.96 -5.55
N ASP A 4 -31.77 -10.21 -5.86
CA ASP A 4 -30.71 -10.95 -5.22
C ASP A 4 -29.39 -10.24 -5.56
N THR A 5 -29.03 -9.26 -4.73
CA THR A 5 -27.70 -8.66 -4.77
C THR A 5 -26.75 -9.61 -4.08
N SER A 6 -26.38 -10.69 -4.77
CA SER A 6 -25.10 -11.34 -4.50
C SER A 6 -23.98 -10.41 -5.02
N SER A 7 -23.89 -9.19 -4.48
CA SER A 7 -22.67 -8.42 -4.61
C SER A 7 -21.71 -9.01 -3.58
N THR A 8 -20.87 -9.94 -4.02
CA THR A 8 -19.55 -10.08 -3.40
C THR A 8 -18.80 -8.78 -3.69
N GLY A 9 -19.18 -7.71 -3.00
CA GLY A 9 -18.65 -6.38 -3.22
C GLY A 9 -17.19 -6.39 -2.81
N SER A 10 -16.29 -6.48 -3.79
CA SER A 10 -14.85 -6.41 -3.59
C SER A 10 -14.54 -5.19 -2.73
N SER A 11 -13.98 -5.35 -1.53
CA SER A 11 -13.63 -4.19 -0.69
C SER A 11 -12.24 -3.71 -1.02
N VAL A 12 -12.06 -2.40 -1.11
CA VAL A 12 -10.74 -1.78 -1.28
C VAL A 12 -10.31 -1.14 0.03
N VAL A 13 -9.20 -1.62 0.59
CA VAL A 13 -8.61 -1.07 1.81
C VAL A 13 -7.34 -0.32 1.44
N ILE A 14 -7.25 0.94 1.83
CA ILE A 14 -6.08 1.79 1.59
C ILE A 14 -5.37 2.07 2.92
N ALA A 15 -4.07 1.81 2.98
CA ALA A 15 -3.20 2.26 4.06
C ALA A 15 -2.04 3.09 3.48
N ALA A 16 -1.61 4.13 4.18
CA ALA A 16 -0.58 5.04 3.69
C ALA A 16 0.45 5.38 4.76
N THR A 17 1.70 5.62 4.33
CA THR A 17 2.78 6.11 5.21
C THR A 17 2.67 7.59 5.51
N PHE A 18 1.68 8.29 4.95
CA PHE A 18 1.37 9.70 5.15
C PHE A 18 -0.14 9.90 5.39
N THR A 19 -0.57 11.14 5.64
CA THR A 19 -1.95 11.49 5.96
C THR A 19 -2.78 11.30 4.70
N ALA A 20 -3.55 10.20 4.64
CA ALA A 20 -4.37 9.85 3.48
C ALA A 20 -5.79 10.44 3.55
N GLU A 21 -6.17 11.07 4.67
CA GLU A 21 -7.45 11.79 4.78
C GLU A 21 -7.69 12.83 3.67
N PRO A 22 -6.68 13.59 3.19
CA PRO A 22 -6.86 14.54 2.08
C PRO A 22 -7.18 13.86 0.73
N ILE A 23 -6.69 12.62 0.50
CA ILE A 23 -7.01 11.87 -0.72
C ILE A 23 -8.34 11.13 -0.62
N ALA A 24 -8.88 10.92 0.59
CA ALA A 24 -10.14 10.22 0.79
C ALA A 24 -11.32 10.93 0.11
N LEU A 25 -11.37 12.27 0.18
CA LEU A 25 -12.45 13.07 -0.42
C LEU A 25 -12.50 13.00 -1.96
N PRO A 26 -11.40 13.23 -2.71
CA PRO A 26 -11.39 13.04 -4.15
C PRO A 26 -11.59 11.57 -4.55
N LEU A 27 -11.00 10.62 -3.82
CA LEU A 27 -11.19 9.19 -4.09
C LEU A 27 -12.65 8.75 -3.91
N TRP A 28 -13.34 9.24 -2.87
CA TRP A 28 -14.77 8.95 -2.67
C TRP A 28 -15.63 9.56 -3.78
N SER A 29 -15.25 10.75 -4.27
CA SER A 29 -15.91 11.40 -5.39
C SER A 29 -15.75 10.60 -6.69
N TRP A 30 -14.55 10.07 -6.96
CA TRP A 30 -14.31 9.17 -8.08
C TRP A 30 -15.02 7.83 -7.93
N TRP A 31 -15.06 7.27 -6.72
CA TRP A 31 -15.76 6.01 -6.45
C TRP A 31 -17.26 6.11 -6.70
N ARG A 32 -17.85 7.24 -6.30
CA ARG A 32 -19.26 7.55 -6.60
C ARG A 32 -19.50 7.71 -8.09
N TRP A 33 -18.55 8.30 -8.81
CA TRP A 33 -18.65 8.50 -10.26
C TRP A 33 -18.48 7.20 -11.06
N LEU A 34 -17.65 6.27 -10.57
CA LEU A 34 -17.41 4.97 -11.20
C LEU A 34 -18.52 3.93 -10.94
N GLU A 35 -19.57 4.27 -10.18
CA GLU A 35 -20.68 3.39 -9.78
C GLU A 35 -20.21 2.02 -9.25
N SER A 36 -19.00 1.96 -8.69
CA SER A 36 -18.40 0.70 -8.27
C SER A 36 -19.11 0.18 -7.02
N PRO A 37 -19.57 -1.08 -7.00
CA PRO A 37 -20.22 -1.69 -5.82
C PRO A 37 -19.22 -1.99 -4.69
N ALA A 38 -17.93 -1.70 -4.90
CA ALA A 38 -16.85 -1.94 -3.96
C ALA A 38 -16.91 -0.99 -2.75
N SER A 39 -16.67 -1.50 -1.54
CA SER A 39 -16.58 -0.67 -0.33
C SER A 39 -15.16 -0.16 -0.12
N LEU A 40 -14.98 1.17 -0.12
CA LEU A 40 -13.70 1.82 0.13
C LEU A 40 -13.51 2.06 1.63
N ARG A 41 -12.41 1.55 2.20
CA ARG A 41 -12.04 1.70 3.62
C ARG A 41 -10.62 2.23 3.75
N PHE A 42 -10.41 3.18 4.66
CA PHE A 42 -9.09 3.71 4.95
C PHE A 42 -8.61 3.18 6.30
N ALA A 43 -7.37 2.70 6.34
CA ALA A 43 -6.70 2.35 7.58
C ALA A 43 -6.22 3.62 8.31
N PRO A 44 -6.05 3.56 9.64
CA PRO A 44 -5.56 4.71 10.41
C PRO A 44 -4.18 5.19 9.93
N TYR A 45 -3.96 6.51 10.05
CA TYR A 45 -2.72 7.21 9.66
C TYR A 45 -1.45 6.58 10.24
N HIS A 46 -0.38 6.49 9.43
CA HIS A 46 0.96 6.01 9.83
C HIS A 46 1.03 4.56 10.34
N GLN A 47 -0.02 3.76 10.14
CA GLN A 47 -0.08 2.39 10.64
C GLN A 47 0.19 1.33 9.57
N VAL A 48 0.87 1.64 8.46
CA VAL A 48 1.16 0.63 7.40
C VAL A 48 1.84 -0.62 7.98
N PHE A 49 2.88 -0.44 8.80
CA PHE A 49 3.57 -1.56 9.45
C PHE A 49 2.64 -2.34 10.40
N GLN A 50 1.82 -1.64 11.19
CA GLN A 50 0.86 -2.31 12.09
C GLN A 50 -0.21 -3.06 11.30
N GLN A 51 -0.70 -2.50 10.19
CA GLN A 51 -1.70 -3.16 9.35
C GLN A 51 -1.14 -4.40 8.65
N LEU A 52 0.16 -4.42 8.33
CA LEU A 52 0.83 -5.60 7.76
C LEU A 52 1.10 -6.68 8.81
N LEU A 53 1.41 -6.30 10.04
CA LEU A 53 1.83 -7.23 11.10
C LEU A 53 0.66 -7.73 11.98
N ASP A 54 -0.40 -6.95 12.13
CA ASP A 54 -1.57 -7.31 12.93
C ASP A 54 -2.53 -8.21 12.13
N PRO A 55 -2.77 -9.47 12.56
CA PRO A 55 -3.69 -10.38 11.88
C PRO A 55 -5.16 -9.92 11.95
N HIS A 56 -5.51 -9.00 12.86
CA HIS A 56 -6.85 -8.44 13.00
C HIS A 56 -7.01 -7.08 12.29
N SER A 57 -6.01 -6.64 11.54
CA SER A 57 -6.02 -5.38 10.81
C SER A 57 -7.05 -5.35 9.67
N LEU A 58 -7.32 -4.17 9.11
CA LEU A 58 -8.21 -4.05 7.95
C LEU A 58 -7.60 -4.72 6.71
N LEU A 59 -6.28 -4.65 6.53
CA LEU A 59 -5.59 -5.33 5.43
C LEU A 59 -5.67 -6.85 5.58
N SER A 60 -5.45 -7.35 6.80
CA SER A 60 -5.48 -8.79 7.10
C SER A 60 -6.90 -9.35 6.99
N THR A 61 -7.91 -8.61 7.44
CA THR A 61 -9.30 -9.09 7.38
C THR A 61 -9.94 -8.92 6.00
N ASN A 62 -9.37 -8.10 5.11
CA ASN A 62 -9.84 -7.92 3.74
C ASN A 62 -9.41 -9.06 2.80
N ARG A 63 -9.96 -10.26 3.03
CA ARG A 63 -9.59 -11.47 2.28
C ARG A 63 -10.11 -11.46 0.84
N ALA A 64 -11.34 -11.07 0.58
CA ALA A 64 -11.94 -11.11 -0.77
C ALA A 64 -11.81 -9.79 -1.58
N GLY A 65 -10.93 -8.88 -1.16
CA GLY A 65 -10.85 -7.51 -1.68
C GLY A 65 -9.51 -7.16 -2.34
N THR A 66 -9.25 -5.86 -2.50
CA THR A 66 -7.94 -5.34 -2.92
C THR A 66 -7.37 -4.50 -1.78
N ASN A 67 -6.11 -4.74 -1.45
CA ASN A 67 -5.37 -3.97 -0.47
C ASN A 67 -4.41 -3.04 -1.21
N ILE A 68 -4.39 -1.76 -0.85
CA ILE A 68 -3.53 -0.74 -1.47
C ILE A 68 -2.67 -0.11 -0.37
N LEU A 69 -1.36 -0.15 -0.56
CA LEU A 69 -0.39 0.55 0.26
C LEU A 69 0.14 1.74 -0.53
N LEU A 70 0.02 2.94 0.04
CA LEU A 70 0.66 4.14 -0.49
C LEU A 70 1.91 4.41 0.34
N VAL A 71 3.07 4.21 -0.28
CA VAL A 71 4.36 4.27 0.38
C VAL A 71 5.15 5.43 -0.17
N ARG A 72 5.57 6.31 0.72
CA ARG A 72 6.40 7.45 0.38
C ARG A 72 7.72 7.30 1.15
N ILE A 73 8.78 6.94 0.43
CA ILE A 73 10.08 6.54 1.01
C ILE A 73 10.69 7.68 1.84
N GLU A 74 10.44 8.94 1.47
CA GLU A 74 10.86 10.10 2.24
C GLU A 74 10.32 10.13 3.68
N ASP A 75 9.20 9.46 3.98
CA ASP A 75 8.68 9.33 5.35
C ASP A 75 9.53 8.40 6.23
N TRP A 76 10.46 7.65 5.62
CA TRP A 76 11.33 6.72 6.32
C TRP A 76 12.68 7.32 6.72
N CYS A 77 13.04 8.49 6.20
CA CYS A 77 14.25 9.21 6.55
C CYS A 77 13.92 10.62 7.05
N GLN A 78 14.52 11.02 8.16
CA GLN A 78 14.58 12.45 8.52
C GLN A 78 15.93 13.00 8.06
N ALA A 79 15.91 14.11 7.30
CA ALA A 79 17.08 14.91 6.92
C ALA A 79 18.30 14.09 6.42
N GLU A 80 18.24 13.61 5.17
CA GLU A 80 19.38 12.98 4.44
C GLU A 80 19.94 11.68 5.04
N GLN A 81 19.26 11.07 6.01
CA GLN A 81 19.64 9.78 6.59
C GLN A 81 19.20 8.60 5.70
N PHE A 82 19.80 8.45 4.52
CA PHE A 82 19.45 7.40 3.55
C PHE A 82 19.62 5.98 4.09
N ALA A 83 20.59 5.77 5.00
CA ALA A 83 20.78 4.47 5.66
C ALA A 83 19.56 4.07 6.51
N GLU A 84 18.83 5.04 7.08
CA GLU A 84 17.59 4.78 7.80
C GLU A 84 16.47 4.34 6.84
N ALA A 85 16.34 5.02 5.69
CA ALA A 85 15.37 4.66 4.67
C ALA A 85 15.62 3.25 4.12
N SER A 86 16.87 2.88 3.84
CA SER A 86 17.22 1.51 3.42
C SER A 86 16.83 0.48 4.49
N ARG A 87 17.20 0.70 5.76
CA ARG A 87 16.86 -0.21 6.87
C ARG A 87 15.35 -0.39 7.03
N ARG A 88 14.58 0.71 7.02
CA ARG A 88 13.11 0.65 7.10
C ARG A 88 12.49 0.01 5.87
N GLY A 89 13.12 0.16 4.70
CA GLY A 89 12.75 -0.53 3.49
C GLY A 89 12.90 -2.05 3.59
N GLU A 90 14.00 -2.54 4.17
CA GLU A 90 14.18 -3.97 4.45
C GLU A 90 13.15 -4.49 5.46
N GLU A 91 12.89 -3.73 6.53
CA GLU A 91 11.84 -4.04 7.51
C GLU A 91 10.45 -4.11 6.85
N PHE A 92 10.18 -3.21 5.91
CA PHE A 92 8.93 -3.19 5.15
C PHE A 92 8.78 -4.42 4.26
N ILE A 93 9.83 -4.82 3.52
CA ILE A 93 9.81 -6.05 2.71
C ILE A 93 9.49 -7.25 3.60
N LYS A 94 10.18 -7.38 4.75
CA LYS A 94 9.94 -8.48 5.70
C LYS A 94 8.50 -8.49 6.23
N ALA A 95 7.94 -7.31 6.51
CA ALA A 95 6.55 -7.20 6.96
C ALA A 95 5.56 -7.64 5.86
N VAL A 96 5.82 -7.28 4.59
CA VAL A 96 5.01 -7.72 3.44
C VAL A 96 5.14 -9.23 3.21
N GLU A 97 6.35 -9.78 3.27
CA GLU A 97 6.60 -11.22 3.17
C GLU A 97 5.84 -12.01 4.25
N GLN A 98 5.91 -11.54 5.49
CA GLN A 98 5.19 -12.14 6.61
C GLN A 98 3.67 -12.05 6.40
N PHE A 99 3.16 -10.90 5.95
CA PHE A 99 1.74 -10.70 5.66
C PHE A 99 1.24 -11.72 4.62
N ILE A 100 1.96 -11.89 3.51
CA ILE A 100 1.58 -12.85 2.46
C ILE A 100 1.67 -14.29 2.97
N THR A 101 2.71 -14.60 3.74
CA THR A 101 2.91 -15.95 4.28
C THR A 101 1.76 -16.34 5.21
N VAL A 102 1.42 -15.48 6.17
CA VAL A 102 0.30 -15.72 7.11
C VAL A 102 -1.03 -15.84 6.36
N ALA A 103 -1.23 -14.96 5.38
CA ALA A 103 -2.45 -14.95 4.61
C ALA A 103 -2.55 -16.18 3.68
N GLY A 104 -1.41 -16.75 3.23
CA GLY A 104 -1.36 -17.94 2.38
C GLY A 104 -1.52 -19.25 3.16
N VAL A 105 -1.00 -19.31 4.39
CA VAL A 105 -1.19 -20.46 5.31
C VAL A 105 -2.66 -20.63 5.72
N SER A 106 -3.41 -19.53 5.77
CA SER A 106 -4.81 -19.55 6.19
C SER A 106 -5.77 -20.17 5.17
N GLY A 107 -5.32 -20.56 3.97
CA GLY A 107 -6.14 -21.20 2.94
C GLY A 107 -7.17 -20.29 2.27
N ASP A 108 -7.42 -19.11 2.85
CA ASP A 108 -8.24 -18.05 2.28
C ASP A 108 -7.53 -17.43 1.07
N SER A 109 -8.29 -17.17 0.00
CA SER A 109 -7.79 -16.34 -1.09
C SER A 109 -7.47 -14.96 -0.53
N ILE A 110 -6.19 -14.59 -0.52
CA ILE A 110 -5.77 -13.23 -0.21
C ILE A 110 -6.12 -12.35 -1.39
N GLY A 111 -6.76 -11.22 -1.10
CA GLY A 111 -6.86 -10.09 -2.01
C GLY A 111 -5.51 -9.67 -2.59
N GLN A 112 -5.51 -9.06 -3.77
CA GLN A 112 -4.27 -8.51 -4.34
C GLN A 112 -3.74 -7.37 -3.44
N LEU A 113 -2.43 -7.33 -3.20
CA LEU A 113 -1.76 -6.24 -2.51
C LEU A 113 -1.05 -5.35 -3.52
N LEU A 114 -1.60 -4.17 -3.77
CA LEU A 114 -0.94 -3.13 -4.57
C LEU A 114 -0.07 -2.28 -3.64
N VAL A 115 1.18 -2.06 -4.03
CA VAL A 115 2.11 -1.18 -3.30
C VAL A 115 2.51 -0.05 -4.22
N CYS A 116 1.89 1.12 -4.06
CA CYS A 116 2.18 2.30 -4.87
C CYS A 116 3.25 3.14 -4.18
N PHE A 117 4.39 3.31 -4.85
CA PHE A 117 5.41 4.25 -4.41
C PHE A 117 5.04 5.65 -4.87
N CYS A 118 4.98 6.59 -3.93
CA CYS A 118 4.67 7.99 -4.22
C CYS A 118 5.96 8.76 -4.55
N PRO A 119 5.92 9.71 -5.52
CA PRO A 119 7.07 10.52 -5.86
C PRO A 119 7.54 11.34 -4.65
N SER A 120 8.84 11.58 -4.57
CA SER A 120 9.41 12.46 -3.54
C SER A 120 8.90 13.90 -3.72
N SER A 121 8.63 14.56 -2.60
CA SER A 121 8.23 15.95 -2.52
C SER A 121 9.17 16.88 -3.29
N ALA A 122 8.59 17.88 -3.97
CA ALA A 122 9.31 18.79 -4.88
C ALA A 122 10.42 19.63 -4.21
N THR A 123 10.52 19.60 -2.89
CA THR A 123 11.46 20.36 -2.06
C THR A 123 12.86 19.72 -1.94
N GLN A 124 13.07 18.52 -2.48
CA GLN A 124 14.36 17.83 -2.36
C GLN A 124 15.36 18.19 -3.46
N ASP A 125 16.63 18.29 -3.06
CA ASP A 125 17.79 18.44 -3.95
C ASP A 125 17.95 17.23 -4.89
N SER A 126 18.63 17.45 -6.02
CA SER A 126 18.81 16.46 -7.08
C SER A 126 19.55 15.19 -6.63
N SER A 127 20.49 15.30 -5.68
CA SER A 127 21.21 14.16 -5.08
C SER A 127 20.28 13.24 -4.28
N THR A 128 19.43 13.82 -3.43
CA THR A 128 18.46 13.09 -2.60
C THR A 128 17.47 12.32 -3.45
N ARG A 129 17.00 12.90 -4.56
CA ARG A 129 16.09 12.23 -5.50
C ARG A 129 16.69 10.97 -6.12
N VAL A 130 17.97 11.03 -6.50
CA VAL A 130 18.67 9.88 -7.09
C VAL A 130 18.84 8.75 -6.08
N SER A 131 19.19 9.08 -4.83
CA SER A 131 19.31 8.09 -3.75
C SER A 131 17.96 7.45 -3.40
N LEU A 132 16.89 8.24 -3.28
CA LEU A 132 15.54 7.71 -3.03
C LEU A 132 15.03 6.82 -4.16
N ALA A 133 15.27 7.20 -5.42
CA ALA A 133 14.92 6.39 -6.59
C ALA A 133 15.70 5.06 -6.64
N SER A 134 16.94 5.05 -6.15
CA SER A 134 17.74 3.83 -6.04
C SER A 134 17.14 2.87 -5.02
N ILE A 135 16.75 3.37 -3.84
CA ILE A 135 16.04 2.60 -2.80
C ILE A 135 14.70 2.10 -3.34
N GLU A 136 13.92 2.94 -4.01
CA GLU A 136 12.65 2.56 -4.64
C GLU A 136 12.83 1.36 -5.59
N SER A 137 13.83 1.45 -6.47
CA SER A 137 14.12 0.39 -7.46
C SER A 137 14.45 -0.94 -6.78
N GLU A 138 15.21 -0.90 -5.68
CA GLU A 138 15.55 -2.08 -4.89
C GLU A 138 14.32 -2.70 -4.20
N LEU A 139 13.44 -1.87 -3.66
CA LEU A 139 12.18 -2.31 -3.04
C LEU A 139 11.25 -2.94 -4.07
N ILE A 140 11.06 -2.30 -5.23
CA ILE A 140 10.24 -2.82 -6.33
C ILE A 140 10.78 -4.18 -6.80
N ALA A 141 12.10 -4.29 -7.01
CA ALA A 141 12.74 -5.53 -7.43
C ALA A 141 12.54 -6.66 -6.41
N SER A 142 12.47 -6.34 -5.12
CA SER A 142 12.22 -7.30 -4.05
C SER A 142 10.74 -7.70 -3.97
N LEU A 143 9.83 -6.72 -4.01
CA LEU A 143 8.38 -6.93 -3.93
C LEU A 143 7.83 -7.68 -5.14
N THR A 144 8.39 -7.47 -6.34
CA THR A 144 7.96 -8.16 -7.58
C THR A 144 8.18 -9.67 -7.51
N LYS A 145 9.11 -10.13 -6.65
CA LYS A 145 9.36 -11.58 -6.43
C LYS A 145 8.27 -12.22 -5.57
N LEU A 146 7.48 -11.43 -4.86
CA LEU A 146 6.48 -11.92 -3.93
C LEU A 146 5.15 -12.20 -4.65
N PRO A 147 4.53 -13.36 -4.42
CA PRO A 147 3.26 -13.67 -5.04
C PRO A 147 2.17 -12.73 -4.52
N ARG A 148 1.26 -12.30 -5.41
CA ARG A 148 0.11 -11.44 -5.09
C ARG A 148 0.46 -10.00 -4.66
N VAL A 149 1.71 -9.60 -4.80
CA VAL A 149 2.14 -8.20 -4.64
C VAL A 149 2.32 -7.58 -6.01
N ILE A 150 1.75 -6.40 -6.20
CA ILE A 150 1.90 -5.61 -7.42
C ILE A 150 2.50 -4.27 -7.00
N PRO A 151 3.83 -4.11 -7.07
CA PRO A 151 4.45 -2.81 -6.87
C PRO A 151 4.15 -1.90 -8.08
N ILE A 152 3.80 -0.65 -7.80
CA ILE A 152 3.59 0.41 -8.81
C ILE A 152 4.63 1.49 -8.53
N ALA A 153 5.47 1.76 -9.53
CA ALA A 153 6.55 2.74 -9.41
C ALA A 153 6.00 4.17 -9.37
N SER A 154 6.76 5.07 -8.77
CA SER A 154 6.42 6.50 -8.70
C SER A 154 6.32 7.15 -10.09
N CYS A 155 7.02 6.62 -11.09
CA CYS A 155 6.97 7.09 -12.47
C CYS A 155 5.71 6.64 -13.24
N GLU A 156 5.03 5.59 -12.79
CA GLU A 156 3.79 5.08 -13.41
C GLU A 156 2.54 5.73 -12.83
N ALA A 157 2.69 6.50 -11.75
CA ALA A 157 1.62 7.17 -11.01
C ALA A 157 1.33 8.62 -11.47
N THR A 158 1.93 9.06 -12.58
CA THR A 158 1.78 10.40 -13.19
C THR A 158 0.97 10.36 -14.47
#